data_AF-A0A3R9TN03-F1
#
_entry.id   AF-A0A3R9TN03-F1
#
_cell.length_a   1.000
_cell.length_b   1.000
_cell.length_c   1.000
_cell.angle_alpha   90.00
_cell.angle_beta   90.00
_cell.angle_gamma   90.00
#
_symmetry.space_group_name_H-M   'P 1'
#
loop_
_entity.id
_entity.type
_entity.pdbx_description
1 polymer ?
#
loop_
_entity_poly.entity_id
_entity_poly.type
_entity_poly.pdbx_seq_one_letter_code
_entity_poly.pdbx_strand_id
1 'polypeptide(L)'
;VLNGDITAYTGKRVDIDKTYPIAYLSGEVKLPFTGLSAKGEATYTNFDDAKITDALVEAKYKFADNLLIDLGLTAGYRILNIDLDDYDNNDLKFEFKGPYVGLEAHF
;
A
#
# COMPACT_ATOMS: atom_id res chain seq x y z
N VAL A 1 0.38 7.19 -23.28
CA VAL A 1 -0.91 6.62 -23.74
C VAL A 1 -1.03 5.26 -23.08
N LEU A 2 -1.97 5.10 -22.15
CA LEU A 2 -2.22 3.84 -21.46
C LEU A 2 -3.00 2.95 -22.43
N ASN A 3 -2.45 1.81 -22.85
CA ASN A 3 -3.18 0.80 -23.63
C ASN A 3 -3.47 -0.39 -22.71
N GLY A 4 -4.73 -0.80 -22.63
CA GLY A 4 -5.18 -1.94 -21.86
C GLY A 4 -6.60 -2.35 -22.25
N ASP A 5 -6.86 -3.64 -22.35
CA ASP A 5 -8.16 -4.20 -22.66
C ASP A 5 -9.05 -4.22 -21.41
N ILE A 6 -10.26 -3.66 -21.51
CA ILE A 6 -11.27 -3.74 -20.45
C ILE A 6 -12.13 -4.98 -20.72
N THR A 7 -11.86 -6.06 -20.00
CA THR A 7 -12.80 -7.19 -19.92
C THR A 7 -13.64 -7.02 -18.66
N ALA A 8 -14.87 -6.51 -18.82
CA ALA A 8 -15.80 -6.33 -17.73
C ALA A 8 -16.42 -7.68 -17.32
N TYR A 9 -15.81 -8.36 -16.35
CA TYR A 9 -16.43 -9.47 -15.64
C TYR A 9 -17.41 -8.91 -14.61
N THR A 10 -18.68 -8.77 -15.02
CA THR A 10 -19.77 -8.38 -14.13
C THR A 10 -19.92 -9.42 -12.99
N GLY A 11 -19.63 -9.01 -11.76
CA GLY A 11 -20.24 -9.59 -10.56
C GLY A 11 -19.61 -10.81 -9.88
N LYS A 12 -18.34 -11.16 -10.10
CA LYS A 12 -17.66 -12.12 -9.21
C LYS A 12 -17.07 -11.39 -8.00
N ARG A 13 -17.70 -11.58 -6.84
CA ARG A 13 -17.13 -11.23 -5.53
C ARG A 13 -16.23 -12.38 -5.10
N VAL A 14 -14.95 -12.07 -4.91
CA VAL A 14 -13.97 -13.00 -4.34
C VAL A 14 -13.79 -12.56 -2.89
N ASP A 15 -14.29 -13.35 -1.95
CA ASP A 15 -14.07 -13.10 -0.52
C ASP A 15 -12.73 -13.75 -0.15
N ILE A 16 -11.83 -12.99 0.48
CA ILE A 16 -10.47 -13.42 0.88
C ILE A 16 -10.39 -13.54 2.40
N ASP A 17 -10.37 -14.77 2.94
CA ASP A 17 -10.44 -15.07 4.38
C ASP A 17 -9.35 -16.06 4.84
N LYS A 18 -8.08 -15.76 4.56
CA LYS A 18 -6.94 -16.49 5.12
C LYS A 18 -5.99 -15.55 5.88
N THR A 19 -5.41 -16.06 6.96
CA THR A 19 -4.43 -15.31 7.77
C THR A 19 -3.03 -15.80 7.43
N TYR A 20 -2.15 -14.89 7.01
CA TYR A 20 -0.76 -15.20 6.69
C TYR A 20 0.20 -14.43 7.62
N PRO A 21 1.31 -15.05 8.07
CA PRO A 21 2.33 -14.35 8.83
C PRO A 21 3.06 -13.35 7.94
N ILE A 22 3.27 -12.13 8.43
CA ILE A 22 3.97 -11.07 7.70
C ILE A 22 5.29 -10.72 8.40
N ALA A 23 6.36 -10.59 7.62
CA ALA A 23 7.56 -9.88 8.04
C ALA A 23 7.39 -8.39 7.71
N TYR A 24 7.64 -7.53 8.68
CA TYR A 24 7.39 -6.08 8.58
C TYR A 24 8.62 -5.28 9.01
N LEU A 25 8.98 -4.29 8.21
CA LEU A 25 10.03 -3.32 8.51
C LEU A 25 9.58 -1.92 8.12
N SER A 26 9.72 -0.95 9.02
CA SER A 26 9.47 0.46 8.71
C SER A 26 10.38 1.40 9.47
N GLY A 27 10.56 2.59 8.90
CA GLY A 27 11.29 3.69 9.50
C GLY A 27 10.78 5.02 8.98
N GLU A 28 10.77 6.03 9.85
CA GLU A 28 10.35 7.39 9.52
C GLU A 28 11.30 8.40 10.15
N VAL A 29 11.68 9.42 9.38
CA VAL A 29 12.48 10.56 9.83
C VAL A 29 11.65 11.82 9.70
N LYS A 30 11.56 12.58 10.79
CA LYS A 30 10.80 13.83 10.87
C LYS A 30 11.76 15.02 10.94
N LEU A 31 11.50 16.05 10.14
CA LEU A 31 12.25 17.30 10.20
C LEU A 31 11.65 18.21 11.28
N PRO A 32 12.47 18.79 12.18
CA PRO A 32 11.96 19.64 13.25
C PRO A 32 11.39 20.95 12.68
N PHE A 33 10.25 21.40 13.22
CA PHE A 33 9.59 22.68 12.93
C PHE A 33 9.03 22.89 11.50
N THR A 34 9.05 21.88 10.64
CA THR A 34 8.60 22.02 9.24
C THR A 34 7.32 21.26 8.91
N GLY A 35 6.88 20.33 9.76
CA GLY A 35 5.79 19.41 9.44
C GLY A 35 6.14 18.39 8.34
N LEU A 36 7.39 18.36 7.87
CA LEU A 36 7.86 17.43 6.84
C LEU A 36 8.40 16.13 7.46
N SER A 37 8.12 15.02 6.80
CA SER A 37 8.71 13.71 7.13
C SER A 37 8.97 12.87 5.89
N ALA A 38 9.88 11.92 6.03
CA ALA A 38 10.15 10.88 5.04
C ALA A 38 9.97 9.52 5.70
N LYS A 39 9.21 8.63 5.07
CA LYS A 39 8.94 7.27 5.55
C LYS A 39 9.37 6.24 4.51
N GLY A 40 9.89 5.11 4.97
CA GLY A 40 10.08 3.90 4.19
C GLY A 40 9.43 2.72 4.90
N GLU A 41 8.82 1.82 4.12
CA GLU A 41 8.21 0.60 4.65
C GLU A 41 8.38 -0.55 3.66
N ALA A 42 8.60 -1.74 4.20
CA ALA A 42 8.69 -2.98 3.44
C ALA A 42 7.96 -4.10 4.19
N THR A 43 7.16 -4.87 3.46
CA THR A 43 6.48 -6.06 3.98
C THR A 43 6.74 -7.25 3.07
N TYR A 44 6.83 -8.43 3.69
CA TYR A 44 7.08 -9.68 2.99
C TYR A 44 6.30 -10.82 3.63
N THR A 45 5.59 -11.58 2.81
CA THR A 45 4.88 -12.81 3.17
C THR A 45 5.25 -13.86 2.15
N ASN A 46 5.58 -15.06 2.61
CA ASN A 46 5.73 -16.23 1.77
C ASN A 46 5.38 -17.45 2.61
N PHE A 47 4.11 -17.84 2.54
CA PHE A 47 3.58 -18.92 3.36
C PHE A 47 2.46 -19.64 2.61
N ASP A 48 2.51 -20.97 2.59
CA ASP A 48 1.59 -21.85 1.87
C ASP A 48 1.37 -21.42 0.41
N ASP A 49 0.21 -20.85 0.14
CA ASP A 49 -0.32 -20.44 -1.15
C ASP A 49 -0.24 -18.93 -1.41
N ALA A 50 0.38 -18.17 -0.50
CA ALA A 50 0.47 -16.71 -0.61
C ALA A 50 1.90 -16.18 -0.57
N LYS A 51 2.21 -15.38 -1.60
CA LYS A 51 3.44 -14.60 -1.67
C LYS A 51 3.09 -13.13 -1.90
N ILE A 52 3.37 -12.31 -0.90
CA ILE A 52 3.08 -10.87 -0.93
C ILE A 52 4.37 -10.12 -0.65
N THR A 53 4.69 -9.15 -1.51
CA THR A 53 5.80 -8.23 -1.33
C THR A 53 5.30 -6.81 -1.49
N ASP A 54 5.62 -5.94 -0.54
CA ASP A 54 5.28 -4.53 -0.62
C ASP A 54 6.49 -3.70 -0.20
N ALA A 55 6.80 -2.66 -0.96
CA ALA A 55 7.83 -1.70 -0.62
C ALA A 55 7.39 -0.30 -1.03
N LEU A 56 7.51 0.64 -0.11
CA LEU A 56 7.12 2.03 -0.34
C LEU A 56 8.11 3.01 0.26
N VAL A 57 8.17 4.18 -0.37
CA VAL A 57 8.85 5.38 0.12
C VAL A 57 7.89 6.57 -0.01
N GLU A 58 7.84 7.40 1.02
CA GLU A 58 6.89 8.51 1.15
C GLU A 58 7.60 9.77 1.60
N ALA A 59 7.20 10.90 1.01
CA ALA A 59 7.38 12.23 1.58
C ALA A 59 6.02 12.72 2.07
N LYS A 60 5.98 13.26 3.30
CA LYS A 60 4.74 13.75 3.92
C LYS A 60 4.89 15.18 4.37
N TYR A 61 3.79 15.92 4.32
CA TYR A 61 3.69 17.28 4.81
C TYR A 61 2.40 17.46 5.62
N LYS A 62 2.54 17.76 6.90
CA LYS A 62 1.43 18.17 7.76
C LYS A 62 1.18 19.67 7.59
N PHE A 63 -0.01 20.05 7.14
CA PHE A 63 -0.37 21.45 6.89
C PHE A 63 -1.37 22.00 7.92
N ALA A 64 -2.05 21.13 8.66
CA ALA A 64 -2.80 21.50 9.85
C ALA A 64 -2.37 20.56 10.98
N ASP A 65 -1.89 21.13 12.07
CA ASP A 65 -1.45 20.42 13.27
C ASP A 65 -2.11 21.14 14.44
N ASN A 66 -3.18 20.56 14.98
CA ASN A 66 -3.93 21.12 16.11
C ASN A 66 -4.41 19.99 17.05
N LEU A 67 -4.79 20.35 18.29
CA LEU A 67 -5.13 19.37 19.34
C LEU A 67 -6.31 18.44 19.00
N LEU A 68 -7.11 18.77 17.98
CA LEU A 68 -8.33 18.05 17.61
C LEU A 68 -8.23 17.36 16.23
N ILE A 69 -7.42 17.89 15.31
CA ILE A 69 -7.36 17.46 13.91
C ILE A 69 -5.94 17.67 13.37
N ASP A 70 -5.33 16.60 12.88
CA ASP A 70 -4.11 16.63 12.06
C ASP A 70 -4.45 16.34 10.61
N LEU A 71 -4.09 17.24 9.69
CA LEU A 71 -4.23 17.03 8.25
C LEU A 71 -2.88 17.01 7.55
N GLY A 72 -2.70 16.02 6.68
CA GLY A 72 -1.46 15.77 5.97
C GLY A 72 -1.66 15.44 4.50
N LEU A 73 -0.65 15.80 3.70
CA LEU A 73 -0.46 15.34 2.33
C LEU A 73 0.66 14.33 2.31
N THR A 74 0.50 13.27 1.54
CA THR A 74 1.54 12.27 1.27
C THR A 74 1.74 12.15 -0.23
N ALA A 75 2.99 12.09 -0.66
CA ALA A 75 3.36 11.69 -2.01
C ALA A 75 4.40 10.57 -1.90
N GLY A 76 4.23 9.51 -2.68
CA GLY A 76 5.07 8.34 -2.55
C GLY A 76 5.20 7.53 -3.83
N TYR A 77 6.01 6.50 -3.75
CA TYR A 77 6.14 5.46 -4.77
C TYR A 77 6.03 4.11 -4.09
N ARG A 78 5.21 3.22 -4.65
CA ARG A 78 4.96 1.88 -4.09
C ARG A 78 5.16 0.81 -5.15
N ILE A 79 5.72 -0.31 -4.70
CA ILE A 79 5.87 -1.54 -5.46
C ILE A 79 5.21 -2.64 -4.64
N LEU A 80 4.05 -3.10 -5.09
CA LEU A 80 3.26 -4.15 -4.47
C LEU A 80 3.10 -5.29 -5.46
N ASN A 81 3.47 -6.49 -5.05
CA ASN A 81 3.21 -7.72 -5.79
C ASN A 81 2.48 -8.69 -4.87
N ILE A 82 1.37 -9.23 -5.36
CA ILE A 82 0.55 -10.22 -4.68
C ILE A 82 0.40 -11.39 -5.65
N ASP A 83 0.95 -12.53 -5.28
CA ASP A 83 0.75 -13.82 -5.92
C ASP A 83 -0.02 -14.72 -4.93
N LEU A 84 -1.21 -15.18 -5.34
CA LEU A 84 -2.01 -16.15 -4.59
C LEU A 84 -2.24 -17.36 -5.51
N ASP A 85 -1.68 -18.49 -5.14
CA ASP A 85 -1.85 -19.75 -5.86
C ASP A 85 -3.11 -20.47 -5.33
N ASP A 86 -3.81 -21.23 -6.19
CA ASP A 86 -4.97 -22.05 -5.79
C ASP A 86 -6.09 -21.31 -5.01
N TYR A 87 -6.20 -19.99 -5.16
CA TYR A 87 -7.24 -19.19 -4.52
C TYR A 87 -8.59 -19.39 -5.22
N ASP A 88 -9.54 -20.08 -4.59
CA ASP A 88 -10.81 -20.51 -5.20
C ASP A 88 -10.60 -21.25 -6.54
N ASN A 89 -9.59 -22.13 -6.62
CA ASN A 89 -9.18 -22.86 -7.82
C ASN A 89 -8.66 -21.96 -8.97
N ASN A 90 -8.22 -20.75 -8.67
CA ASN A 90 -7.61 -19.85 -9.66
C ASN A 90 -6.30 -19.25 -9.13
N ASP A 91 -5.34 -19.07 -10.02
CA ASP A 91 -4.12 -18.31 -9.72
C ASP A 91 -4.40 -16.82 -9.89
N LEU A 92 -4.17 -16.03 -8.83
CA LEU A 92 -4.37 -14.59 -8.83
C LEU A 92 -3.02 -13.87 -8.74
N LYS A 93 -2.78 -12.96 -9.69
CA LYS A 93 -1.57 -12.14 -9.72
C LYS A 93 -1.92 -10.67 -9.86
N PHE A 94 -1.43 -9.87 -8.92
CA PHE A 94 -1.60 -8.42 -8.92
C PHE A 94 -0.25 -7.74 -8.73
N GLU A 95 0.06 -6.85 -9.65
CA GLU A 95 1.27 -6.03 -9.61
C GLU A 95 0.88 -4.55 -9.67
N PHE A 96 1.33 -3.78 -8.70
CA PHE A 96 1.23 -2.34 -8.68
C PHE A 96 2.62 -1.74 -8.53
N LYS A 97 3.00 -0.87 -9.47
CA LYS A 97 4.26 -0.13 -9.42
C LYS A 97 4.04 1.28 -9.93
N GLY A 98 4.04 2.23 -9.04
CA GLY A 98 3.80 3.61 -9.46
C GLY A 98 3.81 4.64 -8.33
N PRO A 99 3.79 5.92 -8.74
CA PRO A 99 3.61 7.02 -7.81
C PRO A 99 2.17 7.07 -7.30
N TYR A 100 1.98 7.61 -6.11
CA TYR A 100 0.67 7.94 -5.56
C TYR A 100 0.72 9.24 -4.76
N VAL A 101 -0.46 9.82 -4.56
CA VAL A 101 -0.69 10.93 -3.64
C VAL A 101 -1.84 10.58 -2.72
N GLY A 102 -1.80 11.05 -1.48
CA GLY A 102 -2.78 10.74 -0.45
C GLY A 102 -3.07 11.94 0.45
N LEU A 103 -4.26 11.89 1.06
CA LEU A 103 -4.67 12.78 2.13
C LEU A 103 -4.75 11.96 3.41
N GLU A 104 -4.11 12.44 4.47
CA GLU A 104 -4.17 11.85 5.81
C GLU A 104 -4.98 12.78 6.72
N ALA A 105 -5.89 12.21 7.51
CA ALA A 105 -6.65 12.90 8.54
C ALA A 105 -6.62 12.07 9.82
N HIS A 106 -6.18 12.68 10.92
CA HIS A 106 -6.23 12.10 12.26
C HIS A 106 -7.19 12.93 13.12
N PHE A 107 -8.07 12.26 13.88
CA PHE A 107 -9.11 12.85 14.73
C PHE A 107 -9.20 12.14 16.09
#